data_AF-A0A5K3EZ38-F1
#
_entry.id   AF-A0A5K3EZ38-F1
#
_cell.length_a   1.000
_cell.length_b   1.000
_cell.length_c   1.000
_cell.angle_alpha   90.00
_cell.angle_beta   90.00
_cell.angle_gamma   90.00
#
_symmetry.space_group_name_H-M   'P 1'
#
loop_
_entity.id
_entity.type
_entity.pdbx_description
1 polymer ?
#
loop_
_entity_poly.entity_id
_entity_poly.type
_entity_poly.pdbx_seq_one_letter_code
_entity_poly.pdbx_strand_id
1 'polypeptide(L)'
;MQWSMKGRLHCQCYSFDETFKTYDFQKFATAFFNSDVVRGTLETDEGLPSEECEVEAIHVPCSLLSMDIFNRCVGVVTHPTGRIKSCFEEYHNSVLINDCLKRMLCINDSEDYDLFSEGERAEFLFRLFKHVVIGGELVQPSDDISVYTDFVRNLYRDLISVQKVAGSDEINIVSLVYDVKVKNNHLLVYPAAKEHENTFAYLIVNPIKRHVFALSHVYGIGQF
;
A
#
# COMPACT_ATOMS: atom_id res chain seq x y z
N MET A 1 7.81 -3.72 -16.04
CA MET A 1 8.70 -2.79 -16.75
C MET A 1 8.62 -1.37 -16.19
N GLN A 2 7.51 -0.63 -16.33
CA GLN A 2 7.47 0.79 -15.90
C GLN A 2 7.75 1.01 -14.41
N TRP A 3 7.07 0.29 -13.51
CA TRP A 3 7.19 0.54 -12.07
C TRP A 3 8.39 -0.12 -11.38
N SER A 4 9.12 -1.03 -12.06
CA SER A 4 10.16 -1.87 -11.43
C SER A 4 9.71 -2.67 -10.17
N MET A 5 8.41 -2.97 -10.02
CA MET A 5 7.88 -3.73 -8.88
C MET A 5 7.55 -5.20 -9.18
N LYS A 6 7.63 -5.62 -10.46
CA LYS A 6 7.26 -6.98 -10.89
C LYS A 6 8.16 -8.01 -10.20
N GLY A 7 7.57 -9.07 -9.65
CA GLY A 7 8.28 -10.13 -8.94
C GLY A 7 8.81 -9.73 -7.56
N ARG A 8 8.47 -8.53 -7.07
CA ARG A 8 8.71 -8.06 -5.69
C ARG A 8 7.44 -7.53 -5.03
N LEU A 9 6.43 -7.17 -5.82
CA LEU A 9 5.06 -6.90 -5.41
C LEU A 9 4.25 -8.20 -5.52
N HIS A 10 3.75 -8.68 -4.39
CA HIS A 10 2.96 -9.89 -4.27
C HIS A 10 1.58 -9.54 -3.73
N CYS A 11 0.55 -10.16 -4.27
CA CYS A 11 -0.82 -10.04 -3.79
C CYS A 11 -1.48 -11.41 -3.85
N GLN A 12 -1.66 -12.02 -2.68
CA GLN A 12 -2.23 -13.37 -2.55
C GLN A 12 -3.54 -13.32 -1.78
N CYS A 13 -4.53 -14.09 -2.24
CA CYS A 13 -5.84 -14.18 -1.61
C CYS A 13 -5.98 -15.48 -0.84
N TYR A 14 -6.43 -15.38 0.41
CA TYR A 14 -6.74 -16.52 1.26
C TYR A 14 -8.19 -16.44 1.72
N SER A 15 -8.80 -17.59 1.99
CA SER A 15 -10.10 -17.71 2.65
C SER A 15 -9.91 -18.16 4.10
N PHE A 16 -10.81 -17.74 4.99
CA PHE A 16 -10.81 -18.17 6.39
C PHE A 16 -12.21 -18.55 6.87
N ASP A 17 -12.30 -19.47 7.84
CA ASP A 17 -13.58 -19.93 8.40
C ASP A 17 -13.89 -19.33 9.77
N GLU A 18 -12.88 -18.72 10.41
CA GLU A 18 -13.02 -18.15 11.75
C GLU A 18 -14.01 -16.98 11.78
N THR A 19 -14.67 -16.81 12.93
CA THR A 19 -15.56 -15.67 13.13
C THR A 19 -14.73 -14.41 13.30
N PHE A 20 -14.65 -13.60 12.24
CA PHE A 20 -13.89 -12.36 12.27
C PHE A 20 -14.60 -11.28 13.11
N LYS A 21 -13.88 -10.76 14.10
CA LYS A 21 -14.31 -9.61 14.90
C LYS A 21 -13.29 -8.50 14.77
N THR A 22 -13.76 -7.30 14.43
CA THR A 22 -12.91 -6.15 14.10
C THR A 22 -11.94 -5.76 15.21
N TYR A 23 -12.36 -5.91 16.48
CA TYR A 23 -11.54 -5.58 17.65
C TYR A 23 -10.49 -6.66 18.00
N ASP A 24 -10.60 -7.87 17.45
CA ASP A 24 -9.65 -8.98 17.63
C ASP A 24 -8.71 -9.11 16.43
N PHE A 25 -8.57 -8.08 15.58
CA PHE A 25 -7.74 -8.17 14.36
C PHE A 25 -6.31 -8.61 14.65
N GLN A 26 -5.71 -8.11 15.72
CA GLN A 26 -4.35 -8.49 16.11
C GLN A 26 -4.23 -10.01 16.29
N LYS A 27 -5.24 -10.67 16.90
CA LYS A 27 -5.26 -12.14 17.04
C LYS A 27 -5.46 -12.83 15.70
N PHE A 28 -6.33 -12.30 14.85
CA PHE A 28 -6.53 -12.82 13.49
C PHE A 28 -5.23 -12.75 12.67
N ALA A 29 -4.53 -11.62 12.69
CA ALA A 29 -3.27 -11.44 11.98
C ALA A 29 -2.19 -12.38 12.52
N THR A 30 -2.09 -12.54 13.85
CA THR A 30 -1.21 -13.53 14.46
C THR A 30 -1.55 -14.95 13.99
N ALA A 31 -2.81 -15.37 14.05
CA ALA A 31 -3.23 -16.70 13.58
C ALA A 31 -2.96 -16.90 12.08
N PHE A 32 -3.21 -15.88 11.26
CA PHE A 32 -2.97 -15.89 9.82
C PHE A 32 -1.50 -16.18 9.50
N PHE A 33 -0.56 -15.37 10.01
CA PHE A 33 0.87 -15.56 9.72
C PHE A 33 1.48 -16.79 10.41
N ASN A 34 0.82 -17.32 11.44
CA ASN A 34 1.24 -18.54 12.11
C ASN A 34 0.62 -19.83 11.53
N SER A 35 -0.30 -19.71 10.56
CA SER A 35 -0.90 -20.86 9.87
C SER A 35 0.12 -21.59 9.00
N ASP A 36 0.14 -22.92 9.06
CA ASP A 36 1.00 -23.76 8.21
C ASP A 36 0.76 -23.49 6.71
N VAL A 37 -0.49 -23.23 6.31
CA VAL A 37 -0.85 -22.94 4.92
C VAL A 37 -0.22 -21.63 4.48
N VAL A 38 -0.36 -20.57 5.27
CA VAL A 38 0.21 -19.26 4.94
C VAL A 38 1.73 -19.33 4.95
N ARG A 39 2.35 -19.93 5.96
CA ARG A 39 3.82 -20.10 6.01
C ARG A 39 4.37 -20.88 4.82
N GLY A 40 3.63 -21.88 4.33
CA GLY A 40 4.04 -22.70 3.19
C GLY A 40 3.75 -22.11 1.81
N THR A 41 2.95 -21.04 1.71
CA THR A 41 2.48 -20.51 0.41
C THR A 41 2.68 -19.00 0.23
N LEU A 42 2.89 -18.25 1.30
CA LEU A 42 3.08 -16.80 1.22
C LEU A 42 4.33 -16.49 0.42
N GLU A 43 4.17 -15.73 -0.66
CA GLU A 43 5.28 -15.28 -1.48
C GLU A 43 6.02 -14.14 -0.77
N THR A 44 7.25 -14.42 -0.34
CA THR A 44 8.15 -13.45 0.27
C THR A 44 9.58 -13.69 -0.25
N ASP A 45 10.44 -12.67 -0.18
CA ASP A 45 11.83 -12.78 -0.65
C ASP A 45 12.65 -13.83 0.15
N GLU A 46 12.44 -13.92 1.47
CA GLU A 46 13.25 -14.75 2.38
C GLU A 46 12.48 -15.94 3.02
N GLY A 47 11.19 -16.07 2.75
CA GLY A 47 10.29 -17.00 3.46
C GLY A 47 9.90 -16.50 4.86
N LEU A 48 8.84 -17.08 5.43
CA LEU A 48 8.59 -16.96 6.87
C LEU A 48 9.36 -18.06 7.62
N PRO A 49 9.86 -17.80 8.84
CA PRO A 49 10.47 -18.83 9.68
C PRO A 49 9.56 -20.03 9.91
N SER A 50 10.06 -21.16 10.40
CA SER A 50 9.19 -22.29 10.81
C SER A 50 8.57 -22.09 12.19
N GLU A 51 9.21 -21.26 13.03
CA GLU A 51 8.80 -21.00 14.40
C GLU A 51 7.70 -19.93 14.48
N GLU A 52 6.93 -19.96 15.58
CA GLU A 52 5.92 -18.95 15.88
C GLU A 52 6.51 -17.54 15.82
N CYS A 53 5.80 -16.63 15.17
CA CYS A 53 6.25 -15.26 14.95
C CYS A 53 5.32 -14.27 15.65
N GLU A 54 5.94 -13.21 16.17
CA GLU A 54 5.22 -12.04 16.67
C GLU A 54 4.70 -11.26 15.46
N VAL A 55 3.45 -10.81 15.53
CA VAL A 55 2.82 -10.02 14.47
C VAL A 55 2.41 -8.68 15.05
N GLU A 56 2.66 -7.61 14.32
CA GLU A 56 2.21 -6.27 14.61
C GLU A 56 1.24 -5.85 13.50
N ALA A 57 0.01 -5.48 13.86
CA ALA A 57 -1.00 -5.06 12.91
C ALA A 57 -1.61 -3.72 13.30
N ILE A 58 -1.41 -2.70 12.46
CA ILE A 58 -1.87 -1.34 12.71
C ILE A 58 -2.97 -0.99 11.72
N HIS A 59 -4.12 -0.54 12.23
CA HIS A 59 -5.25 -0.14 11.39
C HIS A 59 -4.86 1.01 10.44
N VAL A 60 -5.23 0.86 9.16
CA VAL A 60 -5.06 1.88 8.13
C VAL A 60 -6.43 2.40 7.71
N PRO A 61 -6.71 3.71 7.86
CA PRO A 61 -7.94 4.30 7.37
C PRO A 61 -8.19 3.97 5.90
N CYS A 62 -9.42 3.59 5.57
CA CYS A 62 -9.83 3.23 4.22
C CYS A 62 -11.27 3.69 4.00
N SER A 63 -11.41 4.98 3.71
CA SER A 63 -12.69 5.67 3.57
C SER A 63 -12.90 6.31 2.19
N LEU A 64 -11.82 6.51 1.42
CA LEU A 64 -11.88 7.16 0.11
C LEU A 64 -12.40 6.23 -0.99
N LEU A 65 -13.47 6.64 -1.67
CA LEU A 65 -14.09 5.88 -2.76
C LEU A 65 -13.60 6.27 -4.16
N SER A 66 -12.87 7.38 -4.30
CA SER A 66 -12.46 7.91 -5.61
C SER A 66 -11.04 8.50 -5.57
N MET A 67 -10.46 8.65 -6.76
CA MET A 67 -9.16 9.32 -6.95
C MET A 67 -9.26 10.84 -6.88
N ASP A 68 -10.46 11.41 -6.66
CA ASP A 68 -10.70 12.86 -6.78
C ASP A 68 -9.89 13.67 -5.79
N ILE A 69 -9.47 13.04 -4.69
CA ILE A 69 -8.55 13.63 -3.72
C ILE A 69 -7.29 14.20 -4.42
N PHE A 70 -6.77 13.50 -5.43
CA PHE A 70 -5.57 13.88 -6.18
C PHE A 70 -5.83 14.97 -7.23
N ASN A 71 -7.07 15.41 -7.45
CA ASN A 71 -7.34 16.57 -8.30
C ASN A 71 -6.68 17.84 -7.73
N ARG A 72 -6.43 17.87 -6.41
CA ARG A 72 -5.64 18.93 -5.75
C ARG A 72 -4.20 19.04 -6.26
N CYS A 73 -3.64 17.99 -6.85
CA CYS A 73 -2.32 18.04 -7.48
C CYS A 73 -2.31 18.88 -8.77
N VAL A 74 -3.47 19.07 -9.42
CA VAL A 74 -3.60 19.78 -10.70
C VAL A 74 -3.31 21.26 -10.52
N GLY A 75 -2.32 21.78 -11.25
CA GLY A 75 -1.87 23.17 -11.14
C GLY A 75 -0.87 23.44 -10.01
N VAL A 76 -0.79 22.57 -9.00
CA VAL A 76 0.12 22.71 -7.85
C VAL A 76 1.43 21.96 -8.08
N VAL A 77 1.44 20.62 -7.98
CA VAL A 77 2.61 19.79 -8.27
C VAL A 77 2.67 19.32 -9.73
N THR A 78 1.58 19.56 -10.47
CA THR A 78 1.48 19.33 -11.91
C THR A 78 1.07 20.61 -12.63
N HIS A 79 1.29 20.69 -13.93
CA HIS A 79 0.67 21.68 -14.80
C HIS A 79 -0.85 21.45 -14.91
N PRO A 80 -1.64 22.44 -15.35
CA PRO A 80 -3.07 22.25 -15.62
C PRO A 80 -3.38 21.11 -16.60
N THR A 81 -2.39 20.69 -17.40
CA THR A 81 -2.49 19.55 -18.31
C THR A 81 -2.37 18.18 -17.64
N GLY A 82 -2.03 18.11 -16.35
CA GLY A 82 -1.73 16.87 -15.63
C GLY A 82 -0.25 16.45 -15.70
N ARG A 83 0.58 17.15 -16.49
CA ARG A 83 2.02 16.88 -16.53
C ARG A 83 2.71 17.28 -15.23
N ILE A 84 3.46 16.37 -14.64
CA ILE A 84 4.19 16.55 -13.39
C ILE A 84 5.32 17.56 -13.61
N LYS A 85 5.42 18.54 -12.70
CA LYS A 85 6.48 19.54 -12.73
C LYS A 85 7.80 18.91 -12.28
N SER A 86 8.89 19.19 -12.98
CA SER A 86 10.24 18.80 -12.53
C SER A 86 10.68 19.66 -11.35
N CYS A 87 11.57 19.14 -10.51
CA CYS A 87 12.25 19.90 -9.46
C CYS A 87 13.76 19.60 -9.47
N PHE A 88 14.51 20.28 -8.60
CA PHE A 88 15.91 19.92 -8.38
C PHE A 88 16.02 18.50 -7.87
N GLU A 89 17.00 17.78 -8.41
CA GLU A 89 17.26 16.39 -8.07
C GLU A 89 17.87 16.29 -6.67
N GLU A 90 17.29 15.44 -5.83
CA GLU A 90 17.84 15.08 -4.54
C GLU A 90 17.51 13.64 -4.18
N TYR A 91 18.30 13.05 -3.27
CA TYR A 91 18.01 11.73 -2.72
C TYR A 91 17.38 11.88 -1.34
N HIS A 92 16.22 11.26 -1.15
CA HIS A 92 15.55 11.15 0.15
C HIS A 92 15.32 9.67 0.46
N ASN A 93 15.87 9.17 1.57
CA ASN A 93 15.73 7.77 1.99
C ASN A 93 16.04 6.72 0.89
N SER A 94 17.04 6.96 0.05
CA SER A 94 17.40 6.12 -1.12
C SER A 94 16.42 6.18 -2.31
N VAL A 95 15.46 7.11 -2.30
CA VAL A 95 14.59 7.43 -3.43
C VAL A 95 15.11 8.68 -4.13
N LEU A 96 15.27 8.62 -5.45
CA LEU A 96 15.57 9.80 -6.27
C LEU A 96 14.31 10.64 -6.45
N ILE A 97 14.35 11.86 -5.93
CA ILE A 97 13.33 12.88 -6.07
C ILE A 97 13.79 13.84 -7.17
N ASN A 98 13.10 13.84 -8.30
CA ASN A 98 13.39 14.70 -9.46
C ASN A 98 12.14 15.42 -10.00
N ASP A 99 11.01 15.28 -9.30
CA ASP A 99 9.73 15.86 -9.66
C ASP A 99 8.96 16.33 -8.42
N CYS A 100 8.10 17.33 -8.61
CA CYS A 100 7.31 17.95 -7.54
C CYS A 100 6.30 16.98 -6.90
N LEU A 101 5.84 15.96 -7.64
CA LEU A 101 4.87 14.99 -7.10
C LEU A 101 5.55 14.09 -6.06
N LYS A 102 6.69 13.50 -6.38
CA LYS A 102 7.51 12.72 -5.43
C LYS A 102 7.98 13.57 -4.27
N ARG A 103 8.42 14.81 -4.53
CA ARG A 103 8.81 15.77 -3.50
C ARG A 103 7.69 15.97 -2.49
N MET A 104 6.48 16.27 -2.97
CA MET A 104 5.30 16.43 -2.13
C MET A 104 4.96 15.16 -1.35
N LEU A 105 5.10 13.97 -1.94
CA LEU A 105 4.73 12.70 -1.30
C LEU A 105 5.74 12.22 -0.24
N CYS A 106 7.03 12.48 -0.44
CA CYS A 106 8.11 11.89 0.36
C CYS A 106 8.77 12.87 1.33
N ILE A 107 8.80 14.18 1.03
CA ILE A 107 9.54 15.16 1.85
C ILE A 107 8.55 15.95 2.72
N ASN A 108 8.60 15.66 4.02
CA ASN A 108 7.72 16.28 5.03
C ASN A 108 7.86 17.81 5.11
N ASP A 109 9.06 18.33 4.84
CA ASP A 109 9.35 19.77 4.89
C ASP A 109 9.20 20.45 3.51
N SER A 110 8.60 19.78 2.52
CA SER A 110 8.38 20.39 1.20
C SER A 110 7.24 21.40 1.21
N GLU A 111 7.35 22.42 0.36
CA GLU A 111 6.35 23.51 0.24
C GLU A 111 4.92 22.98 0.00
N ASP A 112 4.80 21.89 -0.75
CA ASP A 112 3.52 21.27 -1.13
C ASP A 112 3.11 20.11 -0.21
N TYR A 113 3.87 19.77 0.84
CA TYR A 113 3.55 18.64 1.72
C TYR A 113 2.15 18.76 2.31
N ASP A 114 1.79 19.95 2.79
CA ASP A 114 0.50 20.23 3.41
C ASP A 114 -0.68 20.33 2.42
N LEU A 115 -0.46 20.03 1.13
CA LEU A 115 -1.54 19.86 0.15
C LEU A 115 -2.56 18.79 0.59
N PHE A 116 -2.10 17.82 1.39
CA PHE A 116 -2.92 16.79 2.01
C PHE A 116 -2.63 16.73 3.51
N SER A 117 -3.69 16.66 4.32
CA SER A 117 -3.57 16.53 5.77
C SER A 117 -2.99 15.17 6.19
N GLU A 118 -2.44 15.05 7.40
CA GLU A 118 -1.92 13.77 7.92
C GLU A 118 -2.95 12.64 7.85
N GLY A 119 -4.23 12.93 8.14
CA GLY A 119 -5.31 11.95 8.04
C GLY A 119 -5.53 11.45 6.61
N GLU A 120 -5.49 12.35 5.63
CA GLU A 120 -5.60 12.00 4.21
C GLU A 120 -4.38 11.22 3.72
N ARG A 121 -3.18 11.55 4.20
CA ARG A 121 -1.95 10.82 3.88
C ARG A 121 -1.94 9.42 4.48
N ALA A 122 -2.61 9.24 5.62
CA ALA A 122 -2.76 7.97 6.29
C ALA A 122 -3.74 7.01 5.58
N GLU A 123 -4.64 7.52 4.72
CA GLU A 123 -5.60 6.71 3.97
C GLU A 123 -4.92 5.68 3.07
N PHE A 124 -5.46 4.47 3.04
CA PHE A 124 -4.90 3.36 2.26
C PHE A 124 -4.76 3.71 0.77
N LEU A 125 -5.75 4.42 0.22
CA LEU A 125 -5.69 4.87 -1.16
C LEU A 125 -4.50 5.81 -1.42
N PHE A 126 -4.23 6.73 -0.48
CA PHE A 126 -3.09 7.64 -0.56
C PHE A 126 -1.77 6.89 -0.47
N ARG A 127 -1.66 5.93 0.47
CA ARG A 127 -0.48 5.08 0.59
C ARG A 127 -0.20 4.28 -0.67
N LEU A 128 -1.22 3.65 -1.27
CA LEU A 128 -1.05 2.94 -2.54
C LEU A 128 -0.58 3.86 -3.66
N PHE A 129 -1.16 5.06 -3.76
CA PHE A 129 -0.71 6.04 -4.75
C PHE A 129 0.76 6.41 -4.56
N LYS A 130 1.17 6.71 -3.32
CA LYS A 130 2.58 6.95 -2.98
C LYS A 130 3.47 5.77 -3.35
N HIS A 131 3.06 4.55 -3.03
CA HIS A 131 3.84 3.34 -3.32
C HIS A 131 4.08 3.13 -4.82
N VAL A 132 3.06 3.38 -5.64
CA VAL A 132 3.15 3.28 -7.10
C VAL A 132 4.01 4.41 -7.69
N VAL A 133 3.88 5.64 -7.17
CA VAL A 133 4.71 6.78 -7.60
C VAL A 133 6.19 6.57 -7.28
N ILE A 134 6.51 5.99 -6.12
CA ILE A 134 7.90 5.66 -5.76
C ILE A 134 8.43 4.49 -6.62
N GLY A 135 7.64 3.42 -6.76
CA GLY A 135 8.03 2.23 -7.52
C GLY A 135 9.23 1.47 -6.92
N GLY A 136 9.84 0.62 -7.75
CA GLY A 136 11.10 -0.07 -7.42
C GLY A 136 12.34 0.76 -7.79
N GLU A 137 13.51 0.19 -7.58
CA GLU A 137 14.79 0.89 -7.69
C GLU A 137 15.10 1.39 -9.12
N LEU A 138 14.67 0.65 -10.15
CA LEU A 138 14.83 1.03 -11.56
C LEU A 138 13.52 1.50 -12.19
N VAL A 139 12.68 2.19 -11.41
CA VAL A 139 11.42 2.77 -11.88
C VAL A 139 11.67 3.70 -13.08
N GLN A 140 10.79 3.62 -14.07
CA GLN A 140 10.71 4.55 -15.18
C GLN A 140 9.51 5.46 -14.94
N PRO A 141 9.71 6.66 -14.34
CA PRO A 141 8.61 7.53 -13.98
C PRO A 141 7.88 8.02 -15.23
N SER A 142 6.54 8.09 -15.13
CA SER A 142 5.70 8.83 -16.06
C SER A 142 5.73 10.31 -15.71
N ASP A 143 5.67 11.17 -16.72
CA ASP A 143 5.48 12.62 -16.59
C ASP A 143 4.00 13.01 -16.49
N ASP A 144 3.05 12.10 -16.72
CA ASP A 144 1.61 12.33 -16.57
C ASP A 144 1.09 11.67 -15.29
N ILE A 145 0.42 12.45 -14.43
CA ILE A 145 -0.19 11.96 -13.20
C ILE A 145 -1.31 10.96 -13.45
N SER A 146 -2.00 11.04 -14.59
CA SER A 146 -3.11 10.15 -14.95
C SER A 146 -2.70 8.68 -15.03
N VAL A 147 -1.46 8.42 -15.46
CA VAL A 147 -0.88 7.07 -15.54
C VAL A 147 -0.81 6.41 -14.16
N TYR A 148 -0.54 7.18 -13.12
CA TYR A 148 -0.51 6.68 -11.73
C TYR A 148 -1.92 6.52 -11.17
N THR A 149 -2.78 7.54 -11.32
CA THR A 149 -4.13 7.50 -10.75
C THR A 149 -5.00 6.42 -11.39
N ASP A 150 -4.86 6.16 -12.69
CA ASP A 150 -5.61 5.10 -13.36
C ASP A 150 -5.10 3.70 -13.00
N PHE A 151 -3.79 3.52 -12.84
CA PHE A 151 -3.24 2.26 -12.33
C PHE A 151 -3.73 1.98 -10.90
N VAL A 152 -3.62 2.97 -10.01
CA VAL A 152 -4.04 2.86 -8.60
C VAL A 152 -5.54 2.65 -8.51
N ARG A 153 -6.35 3.28 -9.36
CA ARG A 153 -7.80 3.06 -9.43
C ARG A 153 -8.16 1.60 -9.68
N ASN A 154 -7.50 0.98 -10.66
CA ASN A 154 -7.74 -0.43 -10.99
C ASN A 154 -7.28 -1.34 -9.85
N LEU A 155 -6.07 -1.13 -9.33
CA LEU A 155 -5.53 -1.88 -8.20
C LEU A 155 -6.44 -1.77 -6.96
N TYR A 156 -6.86 -0.56 -6.62
CA TYR A 156 -7.73 -0.30 -5.46
C TYR A 156 -9.09 -0.99 -5.62
N ARG A 157 -9.68 -0.99 -6.83
CA ARG A 157 -10.94 -1.67 -7.13
C ARG A 157 -10.84 -3.19 -7.01
N ASP A 158 -9.70 -3.78 -7.35
CA ASP A 158 -9.48 -5.22 -7.25
C ASP A 158 -9.28 -5.66 -5.78
N LEU A 159 -8.69 -4.80 -4.95
CA LEU A 159 -8.40 -5.07 -3.54
C LEU A 159 -9.59 -4.77 -2.61
N ILE A 160 -10.31 -3.67 -2.85
CA ILE A 160 -11.30 -3.14 -1.93
C ILE A 160 -12.71 -3.51 -2.37
N SER A 161 -13.47 -4.10 -1.44
CA SER A 161 -14.88 -4.39 -1.63
C SER A 161 -15.74 -3.29 -1.03
N VAL A 162 -16.73 -2.87 -1.80
CA VAL A 162 -17.76 -1.92 -1.38
C VAL A 162 -19.13 -2.57 -1.39
N GLN A 163 -20.06 -2.04 -0.61
CA GLN A 163 -21.46 -2.46 -0.60
C GLN A 163 -22.39 -1.26 -0.63
N LYS A 164 -23.52 -1.41 -1.31
CA LYS A 164 -24.61 -0.44 -1.26
C LYS A 164 -25.33 -0.57 0.08
N VAL A 165 -25.60 0.54 0.76
CA VAL A 165 -26.36 0.55 2.00
C VAL A 165 -27.82 0.23 1.68
N ALA A 166 -28.42 -0.71 2.42
CA ALA A 166 -29.80 -1.12 2.18
C ALA A 166 -30.76 0.08 2.32
N GLY A 167 -31.49 0.38 1.24
CA GLY A 167 -32.46 1.49 1.20
C GLY A 167 -31.86 2.88 0.94
N SER A 168 -30.56 2.99 0.60
CA SER A 168 -29.90 4.24 0.25
C SER A 168 -29.08 4.09 -1.04
N ASP A 169 -28.80 5.19 -1.75
CA ASP A 169 -27.84 5.22 -2.86
C ASP A 169 -26.38 5.34 -2.40
N GLU A 170 -26.16 5.39 -1.09
CA GLU A 170 -24.83 5.43 -0.48
C GLU A 170 -24.11 4.08 -0.61
N ILE A 171 -22.79 4.18 -0.83
CA ILE A 171 -21.87 3.06 -0.97
C ILE A 171 -20.86 3.17 0.17
N ASN A 172 -20.64 2.06 0.89
CA ASN A 172 -19.66 1.98 1.97
C ASN A 172 -18.58 0.95 1.67
N ILE A 173 -17.36 1.23 2.11
CA ILE A 173 -16.25 0.27 2.09
C ILE A 173 -16.50 -0.80 3.15
N VAL A 174 -16.36 -2.07 2.76
CA VAL A 174 -16.48 -3.23 3.63
C VAL A 174 -15.11 -3.77 4.04
N SER A 175 -14.11 -3.59 3.17
CA SER A 175 -12.75 -4.05 3.45
C SER A 175 -12.13 -3.29 4.62
N LEU A 176 -11.44 -4.01 5.49
CA LEU A 176 -10.64 -3.46 6.57
C LEU A 176 -9.17 -3.65 6.23
N VAL A 177 -8.37 -2.60 6.40
CA VAL A 177 -6.97 -2.58 5.98
C VAL A 177 -6.07 -2.40 7.19
N TYR A 178 -5.00 -3.20 7.24
CA TYR A 178 -4.02 -3.15 8.31
C TYR A 178 -2.63 -3.22 7.72
N ASP A 179 -1.76 -2.32 8.16
CA ASP A 179 -0.32 -2.37 7.96
C ASP A 179 0.23 -3.45 8.88
N VAL A 180 1.01 -4.39 8.32
CA VAL A 180 1.46 -5.57 9.06
C VAL A 180 2.98 -5.74 9.00
N LYS A 181 3.54 -6.09 10.15
CA LYS A 181 4.93 -6.51 10.28
C LYS A 181 4.97 -7.85 11.02
N VAL A 182 5.84 -8.75 10.58
CA VAL A 182 6.08 -10.02 11.29
C VAL A 182 7.51 -10.02 11.79
N LYS A 183 7.68 -10.37 13.07
CA LYS A 183 8.96 -10.45 13.75
C LYS A 183 9.20 -11.88 14.25
N ASN A 184 10.43 -12.35 14.13
CA ASN A 184 10.90 -13.56 14.78
C ASN A 184 12.07 -13.17 15.69
N ASN A 185 12.02 -13.56 16.97
CA ASN A 185 13.02 -13.15 17.97
C ASN A 185 13.26 -11.62 17.97
N HIS A 186 12.18 -10.83 17.89
CA HIS A 186 12.17 -9.36 17.80
C HIS A 186 12.83 -8.74 16.56
N LEU A 187 13.28 -9.55 15.59
CA LEU A 187 13.80 -9.09 14.31
C LEU A 187 12.71 -9.11 13.25
N LEU A 188 12.60 -8.02 12.46
CA LEU A 188 11.65 -7.93 11.35
C LEU A 188 12.02 -8.95 10.26
N VAL A 189 11.07 -9.81 9.89
CA VAL A 189 11.23 -10.82 8.84
C VAL A 189 10.27 -10.62 7.66
N TYR A 190 9.14 -9.95 7.88
CA TYR A 190 8.19 -9.62 6.81
C TYR A 190 7.66 -8.19 6.98
N PRO A 191 7.58 -7.38 5.91
CA PRO A 191 7.86 -7.72 4.50
C PRO A 191 9.33 -8.02 4.16
N ALA A 192 10.29 -7.41 4.86
CA ALA A 192 11.72 -7.71 4.75
C ALA A 192 12.49 -7.15 5.94
N ALA A 193 13.67 -7.71 6.23
CA ALA A 193 14.54 -7.22 7.31
C ALA A 193 15.11 -5.82 7.05
N LYS A 194 15.37 -5.48 5.77
CA LYS A 194 15.84 -4.16 5.36
C LYS A 194 14.64 -3.20 5.23
N GLU A 195 14.59 -2.21 6.11
CA GLU A 195 13.58 -1.16 6.02
C GLU A 195 13.82 -0.23 4.82
N HIS A 196 12.73 0.17 4.18
CA HIS A 196 12.70 1.18 3.13
C HIS A 196 11.29 1.78 3.08
N GLU A 197 11.17 3.04 2.68
CA GLU A 197 9.88 3.75 2.65
C GLU A 197 8.85 3.10 1.70
N ASN A 198 9.34 2.41 0.68
CA ASN A 198 8.53 1.63 -0.24
C ASN A 198 8.63 0.11 -0.02
N THR A 199 9.03 -0.34 1.16
CA THR A 199 8.88 -1.74 1.60
C THR A 199 7.70 -1.81 2.55
N PHE A 200 6.63 -2.52 2.17
CA PHE A 200 5.36 -2.51 2.90
C PHE A 200 4.65 -3.87 2.85
N ALA A 201 3.76 -4.10 3.81
CA ALA A 201 2.80 -5.18 3.75
C ALA A 201 1.47 -4.77 4.36
N TYR A 202 0.39 -5.19 3.72
CA TYR A 202 -0.98 -4.94 4.14
C TYR A 202 -1.79 -6.24 4.16
N LEU A 203 -2.59 -6.41 5.21
CA LEU A 203 -3.72 -7.34 5.20
C LEU A 203 -5.00 -6.56 4.90
N ILE A 204 -5.73 -7.02 3.88
CA ILE A 204 -6.98 -6.41 3.44
C ILE A 204 -8.08 -7.45 3.60
N VAL A 205 -8.84 -7.34 4.69
CA VAL A 205 -9.85 -8.33 5.07
C VAL A 205 -11.22 -7.89 4.61
N ASN A 206 -11.92 -8.77 3.91
CA ASN A 206 -13.36 -8.68 3.70
C ASN A 206 -14.06 -9.67 4.63
N PRO A 207 -14.66 -9.22 5.74
CA PRO A 207 -15.30 -10.11 6.71
C PRO A 207 -16.57 -10.79 6.18
N ILE A 208 -17.24 -10.19 5.18
CA ILE A 208 -18.47 -10.74 4.59
C ILE A 208 -18.14 -11.90 3.66
N LYS A 209 -17.16 -11.70 2.76
CA LYS A 209 -16.68 -12.75 1.85
C LYS A 209 -15.74 -13.76 2.54
N ARG A 210 -15.29 -13.44 3.76
CA ARG A 210 -14.28 -14.19 4.52
C ARG A 210 -12.98 -14.42 3.74
N HIS A 211 -12.58 -13.39 3.01
CA HIS A 211 -11.33 -13.39 2.26
C HIS A 211 -10.38 -12.37 2.86
N VAL A 212 -9.08 -12.65 2.76
CA VAL A 212 -8.00 -11.72 3.08
C VAL A 212 -7.03 -11.67 1.92
N PHE A 213 -6.69 -10.46 1.47
CA PHE A 213 -5.53 -10.27 0.62
C PHE A 213 -4.31 -9.96 1.50
N ALA A 214 -3.23 -10.69 1.27
CA ALA A 214 -1.89 -10.34 1.73
C ALA A 214 -1.17 -9.64 0.57
N LEU A 215 -1.03 -8.32 0.68
CA LEU A 215 -0.35 -7.47 -0.29
C LEU A 215 1.00 -7.05 0.29
N SER A 216 2.11 -7.36 -0.37
CA SER A 216 3.43 -6.90 0.07
C SER A 216 4.32 -6.48 -1.07
N HIS A 217 5.23 -5.57 -0.77
CA HIS A 217 6.30 -5.16 -1.65
C HIS A 217 7.61 -5.03 -0.88
N VAL A 218 8.70 -5.53 -1.46
CA VAL A 218 10.06 -5.28 -0.96
C VAL A 218 10.79 -4.41 -1.98
N TYR A 219 11.23 -3.23 -1.57
CA TYR A 219 11.96 -2.33 -2.46
C TYR A 219 13.24 -2.98 -3.02
N GLY A 220 13.55 -2.67 -4.28
CA GLY A 220 14.69 -3.20 -5.02
C GLY A 220 14.42 -3.26 -6.53
N ILE A 221 15.28 -3.99 -7.24
CA ILE A 221 15.19 -4.17 -8.69
C ILE A 221 14.16 -5.25 -9.04
N GLY A 222 13.09 -4.87 -9.72
CA GLY A 222 12.07 -5.81 -10.17
C GLY A 222 12.52 -6.68 -11.35
N GLN A 223 11.75 -7.73 -11.62
CA GLN A 223 11.92 -8.57 -12.79
C GLN A 223 11.53 -7.83 -14.08
N PHE A 224 12.26 -8.10 -15.16
CA PHE A 224 11.99 -7.54 -16.49
C PHE A 224 11.00 -8.42 -17.27
#